data_AF-A0A1K1UHF5-F1
#
_entry.id   AF-A0A1K1UHF5-F1
#
_cell.length_a   1.000
_cell.length_b   1.000
_cell.length_c   1.000
_cell.angle_alpha   90.00
_cell.angle_beta   90.00
_cell.angle_gamma   90.00
#
_symmetry.space_group_name_H-M   'P 1'
#
loop_
_entity.id
_entity.type
_entity.pdbx_description
1 polymer ?
#
loop_
_entity_poly.entity_id
_entity_poly.type
_entity_poly.pdbx_seq_one_letter_code
_entity_poly.pdbx_strand_id
1 'polypeptide(L)'
;MTDPTPTRPSEPAAKAEVPHAADLPLDVEAAAQAADDALRLRLGTTTRREIDTWTAELRGRISLFAEEVLNHPQTTATRAALWEVDQLLASAPKDDILVFSSYQYLCDLARMLRRLVAEHRKRTETALVGSTPEHMTMSSESGNRNGT
;
A
#
# COMPACT_ATOMS: atom_id res chain seq x y z
N MET A 1 35.82 1.84 -50.36
CA MET A 1 36.97 2.21 -49.51
C MET A 1 36.50 3.41 -48.69
N THR A 2 36.16 3.18 -47.40
CA THR A 2 36.16 4.09 -46.21
C THR A 2 35.79 5.57 -46.40
N ASP A 3 34.96 6.29 -45.63
CA ASP A 3 34.21 6.13 -44.37
C ASP A 3 33.50 7.50 -44.16
N PRO A 4 32.24 7.65 -43.71
CA PRO A 4 31.76 8.90 -43.12
C PRO A 4 31.86 8.87 -41.60
N THR A 5 32.71 9.75 -41.07
CA THR A 5 32.86 10.10 -39.66
C THR A 5 31.52 10.19 -38.91
N PRO A 6 31.30 9.41 -37.83
CA PRO A 6 30.14 9.62 -36.98
C PRO A 6 30.42 10.79 -36.03
N THR A 7 29.67 11.88 -36.20
CA THR A 7 29.56 12.93 -35.19
C THR A 7 28.88 12.34 -33.95
N ARG A 8 29.65 12.27 -32.87
CA ARG A 8 29.31 11.93 -31.48
C ARG A 8 27.84 12.22 -31.09
N PRO A 9 27.11 11.24 -30.53
CA PRO A 9 25.88 11.50 -29.79
C PRO A 9 26.18 12.32 -28.54
N SER A 10 25.49 13.45 -28.40
CA SER A 10 25.42 14.24 -27.17
C SER A 10 24.95 13.39 -25.99
N GLU A 11 25.41 13.78 -24.81
CA GLU A 11 25.20 13.19 -23.49
C GLU A 11 23.85 12.51 -23.23
N PRO A 12 23.84 11.44 -22.40
CA PRO A 12 22.61 10.84 -21.93
C PRO A 12 21.84 11.87 -21.11
N ALA A 13 20.66 12.23 -21.63
CA ALA A 13 19.62 12.92 -20.89
C ALA A 13 19.46 12.27 -19.52
N ALA A 14 19.60 13.13 -18.51
CA ALA A 14 19.27 12.94 -17.11
C ALA A 14 18.66 11.57 -16.81
N LYS A 15 19.45 10.74 -16.13
CA LYS A 15 18.98 9.62 -15.33
C LYS A 15 17.72 10.08 -14.62
N ALA A 16 16.56 9.63 -15.11
CA ALA A 16 15.32 9.78 -14.38
C ALA A 16 15.57 9.13 -13.03
N GLU A 17 15.72 9.96 -11.99
CA GLU A 17 15.62 9.51 -10.62
C GLU A 17 14.21 8.95 -10.49
N VAL A 18 14.11 7.64 -10.66
CA VAL A 18 12.98 6.88 -10.16
C VAL A 18 12.97 7.18 -8.67
N PRO A 19 11.91 7.81 -8.13
CA PRO A 19 11.81 8.07 -6.71
C PRO A 19 12.03 6.73 -6.00
N HIS A 20 13.08 6.68 -5.17
CA HIS A 20 13.32 5.51 -4.34
C HIS A 20 12.11 5.39 -3.41
N ALA A 21 11.38 4.28 -3.52
CA ALA A 21 10.11 4.07 -2.83
C ALA A 21 10.18 4.21 -1.30
N ALA A 22 11.39 4.27 -0.73
CA ALA A 22 11.64 4.28 0.71
C ALA A 22 11.39 5.64 1.42
N ASP A 23 11.13 6.73 0.69
CA ASP A 23 11.02 8.08 1.30
C ASP A 23 9.70 8.81 1.02
N LEU A 24 8.72 8.16 0.37
CA LEU A 24 7.38 8.73 0.30
C LEU A 24 6.65 8.42 1.62
N PRO A 25 6.15 9.44 2.36
CA PRO A 25 5.25 9.18 3.48
C PRO A 25 4.10 8.30 2.98
N LEU A 26 3.68 7.35 3.82
CA LEU A 26 2.59 6.42 3.52
C LEU A 26 1.31 7.21 3.22
N ASP A 27 1.10 7.54 1.95
CA ASP A 27 -0.04 8.33 1.51
C ASP A 27 -1.26 7.42 1.37
N VAL A 28 -2.04 7.38 2.45
CA VAL A 28 -3.23 6.55 2.58
C VAL A 28 -4.31 6.93 1.57
N GLU A 29 -4.45 8.22 1.25
CA GLU A 29 -5.46 8.70 0.31
C GLU A 29 -5.05 8.39 -1.14
N ALA A 30 -3.79 8.64 -1.50
CA ALA A 30 -3.28 8.28 -2.82
C ALA A 30 -3.34 6.76 -3.06
N ALA A 31 -3.05 5.94 -2.04
CA ALA A 31 -3.17 4.49 -2.14
C ALA A 31 -4.61 4.02 -2.32
N ALA A 32 -5.56 4.62 -1.57
CA ALA A 32 -6.99 4.33 -1.74
C ALA A 32 -7.48 4.70 -3.15
N GLN A 33 -7.10 5.90 -3.61
CA GLN A 33 -7.49 6.39 -4.93
C GLN A 33 -6.92 5.51 -6.04
N ALA A 34 -5.64 5.11 -5.96
CA ALA A 34 -5.01 4.23 -6.93
C ALA A 34 -5.69 2.85 -7.00
N ALA A 35 -6.09 2.29 -5.84
CA ALA A 35 -6.86 1.05 -5.82
C ALA A 35 -8.22 1.20 -6.51
N ASP A 36 -8.94 2.28 -6.23
CA ASP A 36 -10.25 2.51 -6.84
C ASP A 36 -10.14 2.81 -8.35
N ASP A 37 -9.11 3.52 -8.79
CA ASP A 37 -8.87 3.80 -10.22
C ASP A 37 -8.52 2.54 -10.99
N ALA A 38 -7.67 1.66 -10.43
CA ALA A 38 -7.39 0.36 -11.01
C ALA A 38 -8.65 -0.51 -11.12
N LEU A 39 -9.56 -0.46 -10.14
CA LEU A 39 -10.84 -1.18 -10.17
C LEU A 39 -11.87 -0.59 -11.16
N ARG A 40 -11.71 0.66 -11.58
CA ARG A 40 -12.55 1.31 -12.60
C ARG A 40 -12.14 0.97 -14.03
N LEU A 41 -10.95 0.42 -14.23
CA LEU A 41 -10.48 -0.04 -15.54
C LEU A 41 -11.44 -1.08 -16.13
N ARG A 42 -11.55 -1.13 -17.46
CA ARG A 42 -12.41 -2.07 -18.17
C ARG A 42 -11.60 -2.88 -19.16
N LEU A 43 -11.69 -4.20 -19.02
CA LEU A 43 -11.11 -5.12 -19.99
C LEU A 43 -11.77 -4.91 -21.36
N GLY A 44 -10.98 -4.53 -22.36
CA GLY A 44 -11.45 -4.14 -23.70
C GLY A 44 -11.10 -2.70 -24.07
N THR A 45 -10.97 -1.82 -23.07
CA THR A 45 -10.46 -0.45 -23.28
C THR A 45 -9.06 -0.26 -22.70
N THR A 46 -8.66 -1.10 -21.76
CA THR A 46 -7.33 -1.08 -21.14
C THR A 46 -6.36 -2.00 -21.89
N THR A 47 -5.21 -1.47 -22.25
CA THR A 47 -4.13 -2.20 -22.93
C THR A 47 -3.32 -3.04 -21.95
N ARG A 48 -2.61 -4.06 -22.46
CA ARG A 48 -1.69 -4.87 -21.64
C ARG A 48 -0.61 -4.01 -20.97
N ARG A 49 -0.04 -3.04 -21.70
CA ARG A 49 0.97 -2.13 -21.16
C ARG A 49 0.44 -1.31 -19.98
N GLU A 50 -0.78 -0.79 -20.08
CA GLU A 50 -1.41 -0.05 -18.98
C GLU A 50 -1.67 -0.97 -17.78
N ILE A 51 -2.11 -2.21 -18.00
CA ILE A 51 -2.26 -3.21 -16.94
C ILE A 51 -0.94 -3.44 -16.21
N ASP A 52 0.16 -3.60 -16.96
CA ASP A 52 1.49 -3.83 -16.37
C ASP A 52 1.98 -2.60 -15.58
N THR A 53 1.74 -1.38 -16.08
CA THR A 53 2.03 -0.14 -15.37
C THR A 53 1.28 -0.05 -14.03
N TRP A 54 -0.04 -0.24 -14.06
CA TRP A 54 -0.87 -0.24 -12.85
C TRP A 54 -0.48 -1.35 -11.87
N THR A 55 -0.10 -2.52 -12.40
CA THR A 55 0.36 -3.66 -11.61
C THR A 55 1.64 -3.31 -10.84
N ALA A 56 2.64 -2.73 -11.52
CA ALA A 56 3.87 -2.30 -10.87
C ALA A 56 3.62 -1.25 -9.79
N GLU A 57 2.75 -0.28 -10.08
CA GLU A 57 2.38 0.80 -9.17
C GLU A 57 1.70 0.29 -7.89
N LEU A 58 0.70 -0.59 -8.03
CA LEU A 58 -0.01 -1.19 -6.90
C LEU A 58 0.88 -2.11 -6.08
N ARG A 59 1.77 -2.90 -6.73
CA ARG A 59 2.74 -3.74 -6.01
C ARG A 59 3.64 -2.89 -5.12
N GLY A 60 4.18 -1.79 -5.63
CA GLY A 60 5.00 -0.87 -4.85
C GLY A 60 4.27 -0.35 -3.61
N ARG A 61 3.03 0.10 -3.77
CA ARG A 61 2.23 0.57 -2.62
C ARG A 61 1.90 -0.55 -1.63
N ILE A 62 1.55 -1.74 -2.10
CA ILE A 62 1.27 -2.88 -1.23
C ILE A 62 2.51 -3.25 -0.40
N SER A 63 3.70 -3.23 -1.00
CA SER A 63 4.96 -3.46 -0.27
C SER A 63 5.19 -2.42 0.82
N LEU A 64 4.98 -1.13 0.55
CA LEU A 64 5.10 -0.08 1.56
C LEU A 64 4.12 -0.25 2.72
N PHE A 65 2.85 -0.56 2.42
CA PHE A 65 1.86 -0.84 3.46
C PHE A 65 2.17 -2.12 4.25
N ALA A 66 2.71 -3.14 3.60
CA ALA A 66 3.10 -4.37 4.28
C ALA A 66 4.29 -4.16 5.23
N GLU A 67 5.29 -3.39 4.82
CA GLU A 67 6.45 -3.02 5.65
C GLU A 67 6.01 -2.21 6.88
N GLU A 68 5.14 -1.22 6.71
CA GLU A 68 4.59 -0.45 7.83
C GLU A 68 3.84 -1.35 8.84
N VAL A 69 3.04 -2.30 8.33
CA VAL A 69 2.32 -3.27 9.17
C VAL A 69 3.29 -4.27 9.84
N LEU A 70 4.38 -4.64 9.18
CA LEU A 70 5.43 -5.54 9.70
C LEU A 70 6.24 -4.89 10.82
N ASN A 71 6.43 -3.58 10.81
CA ASN A 71 7.08 -2.84 11.90
C ASN A 71 6.25 -2.85 13.20
N HIS A 72 4.94 -3.11 13.09
CA HIS A 72 4.02 -3.18 14.23
C HIS A 72 3.10 -4.42 14.17
N PRO A 73 3.63 -5.66 14.22
CA PRO A 73 2.84 -6.87 14.06
C PRO A 73 2.21 -7.25 15.41
N GLN A 74 1.03 -6.68 15.69
CA GLN A 74 0.39 -6.81 17.01
C GLN A 74 -0.46 -8.09 17.18
N THR A 75 -0.90 -8.74 16.09
CA THR A 75 -1.88 -9.85 16.18
C THR A 75 -1.62 -10.97 15.16
N THR A 76 -2.15 -12.17 15.45
CA THR A 76 -2.15 -13.32 14.51
C THR A 76 -2.90 -13.00 13.21
N ALA A 77 -3.99 -12.23 13.29
CA ALA A 77 -4.73 -11.75 12.11
C ALA A 77 -3.86 -10.85 11.22
N THR A 78 -3.01 -10.00 11.82
CA THR A 78 -2.05 -9.17 11.08
C THR A 78 -1.03 -10.03 10.33
N ARG A 79 -0.52 -11.08 10.97
CA ARG A 79 0.43 -12.02 10.35
C ARG A 79 -0.19 -12.80 9.19
N ALA A 80 -1.43 -13.25 9.35
CA ALA A 80 -2.17 -13.93 8.28
C ALA A 80 -2.37 -13.00 7.06
N ALA A 81 -2.73 -11.74 7.29
CA ALA A 81 -2.86 -10.76 6.21
C ALA A 81 -1.52 -10.49 5.49
N LEU A 82 -0.41 -10.42 6.23
CA LEU A 82 0.92 -10.26 5.63
C LEU A 82 1.35 -11.47 4.80
N TRP A 83 1.00 -12.68 5.25
CA TRP A 83 1.21 -13.89 4.47
C TRP A 83 0.41 -13.87 3.16
N GLU A 84 -0.86 -13.44 3.21
CA GLU A 84 -1.69 -13.29 2.00
C GLU A 84 -1.08 -12.27 1.02
N VAL A 85 -0.53 -11.17 1.52
CA VAL A 85 0.19 -10.17 0.71
C VAL A 85 1.42 -10.80 0.04
N ASP A 86 2.26 -11.49 0.81
CA ASP A 86 3.47 -12.12 0.28
C ASP A 86 3.15 -13.13 -0.83
N GLN A 87 2.16 -14.00 -0.59
CA GLN A 87 1.68 -14.97 -1.58
C GLN A 87 1.13 -14.28 -2.84
N LEU A 88 0.41 -13.17 -2.69
CA LEU A 88 -0.10 -12.41 -3.84
C LEU A 88 1.03 -11.76 -4.63
N LEU A 89 2.05 -11.20 -3.96
CA LEU A 89 3.20 -10.60 -4.63
C LEU A 89 4.09 -11.66 -5.31
N ALA A 90 4.22 -12.85 -4.72
CA ALA A 90 4.97 -13.97 -5.29
C ALA A 90 4.27 -14.61 -6.50
N SER A 91 2.95 -14.49 -6.61
CA SER A 91 2.15 -15.06 -7.71
C SER A 91 2.07 -14.16 -8.96
N ALA A 92 3.01 -13.23 -9.11
CA ALA A 92 3.09 -12.33 -10.25
C ALA A 92 2.99 -13.10 -11.59
N PRO A 93 2.04 -12.74 -12.48
CA PRO A 93 1.95 -13.38 -13.77
C PRO A 93 3.19 -13.09 -14.63
N LYS A 94 3.63 -14.08 -15.40
CA LYS A 94 4.76 -13.96 -16.33
C LYS A 94 4.36 -13.17 -17.58
N ASP A 95 5.37 -12.66 -18.29
CA ASP A 95 5.20 -11.78 -19.47
C ASP A 95 4.40 -12.43 -20.62
N ASP A 96 4.40 -13.76 -20.70
CA ASP A 96 3.74 -14.55 -21.75
C ASP A 96 2.28 -14.95 -21.43
N ILE A 97 1.72 -14.51 -20.30
CA ILE A 97 0.36 -14.87 -19.92
C ILE A 97 -0.71 -14.08 -20.67
N LEU A 98 -1.92 -14.64 -20.74
CA LEU A 98 -3.11 -13.98 -21.28
C LEU A 98 -3.40 -12.64 -20.59
N VAL A 99 -3.79 -11.63 -21.37
CA VAL A 99 -4.16 -10.29 -20.86
C VAL A 99 -5.24 -10.35 -19.79
N PHE A 100 -6.22 -11.27 -19.95
CA PHE A 100 -7.26 -11.49 -18.95
C PHE A 100 -6.67 -11.87 -17.57
N SER A 101 -5.68 -12.77 -17.55
CA SER A 101 -5.05 -13.21 -16.30
C SER A 101 -4.29 -12.08 -15.62
N SER A 102 -3.58 -11.26 -16.38
CA SER A 102 -2.90 -10.07 -15.84
C SER A 102 -3.89 -9.02 -15.33
N TYR A 103 -5.00 -8.83 -16.02
CA TYR A 103 -6.09 -7.96 -15.55
C TYR A 103 -6.72 -8.46 -14.25
N GLN A 104 -6.95 -9.78 -14.12
CA GLN A 104 -7.47 -10.35 -12.89
C GLN A 104 -6.49 -10.16 -11.74
N TYR A 105 -5.20 -10.41 -11.98
CA TYR A 105 -4.14 -10.17 -11.00
C TYR A 105 -4.11 -8.69 -10.55
N LEU A 106 -4.24 -7.75 -11.49
CA LEU A 106 -4.38 -6.33 -11.18
C LEU A 106 -5.56 -6.04 -10.26
N CYS A 107 -6.73 -6.62 -10.54
CA CYS A 107 -7.91 -6.47 -9.69
C CYS A 107 -7.68 -7.02 -8.27
N ASP A 108 -6.98 -8.14 -8.16
CA ASP A 108 -6.67 -8.76 -6.87
C ASP A 108 -5.70 -7.91 -6.05
N LEU A 109 -4.68 -7.31 -6.69
CA LEU A 109 -3.81 -6.31 -6.07
C LEU A 109 -4.61 -5.09 -5.58
N ALA A 110 -5.49 -4.53 -6.42
CA ALA A 110 -6.27 -3.37 -6.05
C ALA A 110 -7.19 -3.63 -4.83
N ARG A 111 -7.84 -4.81 -4.79
CA ARG A 111 -8.64 -5.24 -3.63
C ARG A 111 -7.78 -5.40 -2.38
N MET A 112 -6.59 -5.98 -2.51
CA MET A 112 -5.65 -6.14 -1.40
C MET A 112 -5.22 -4.78 -0.85
N LEU A 113 -4.83 -3.83 -1.71
CA LEU A 113 -4.44 -2.50 -1.29
C LEU A 113 -5.58 -1.78 -0.56
N ARG A 114 -6.81 -1.84 -1.08
CA ARG A 114 -7.98 -1.26 -0.42
C ARG A 114 -8.23 -1.85 0.96
N ARG A 115 -8.03 -3.16 1.14
CA ARG A 115 -8.13 -3.82 2.45
C ARG A 115 -7.04 -3.35 3.41
N LEU A 116 -5.79 -3.24 2.96
CA LEU A 116 -4.67 -2.75 3.78
C LEU A 116 -4.89 -1.30 4.23
N VAL A 117 -5.37 -0.44 3.33
CA VAL A 117 -5.73 0.95 3.66
C VAL A 117 -6.84 1.01 4.71
N ALA A 118 -7.89 0.20 4.57
CA ALA A 118 -8.98 0.16 5.54
C ALA A 118 -8.50 -0.29 6.93
N GLU A 119 -7.64 -1.30 6.99
CA GLU A 119 -7.04 -1.78 8.23
C GLU A 119 -6.12 -0.73 8.87
N HIS A 120 -5.31 -0.02 8.07
CA HIS A 120 -4.49 1.08 8.55
C HIS A 120 -5.32 2.22 9.16
N ARG A 121 -6.40 2.64 8.49
CA ARG A 121 -7.33 3.66 9.00
C ARG A 121 -7.98 3.25 10.32
N LYS A 122 -8.45 2.00 10.42
CA LYS A 122 -9.05 1.47 11.65
C LYS A 122 -8.06 1.50 12.83
N ARG A 123 -6.79 1.19 12.58
CA ARG A 123 -5.73 1.24 13.60
C ARG A 123 -5.44 2.65 14.07
N THR A 124 -5.29 3.59 13.14
CA THR A 124 -5.03 5.00 13.48
C THR A 124 -6.19 5.58 14.29
N GLU A 125 -7.44 5.27 13.93
CA GLU A 125 -8.62 5.66 14.72
C GLU A 125 -8.62 5.04 16.13
N THR A 126 -8.30 3.74 16.25
CA THR A 126 -8.23 3.07 17.55
C THR A 126 -7.12 3.63 18.45
N ALA A 127 -5.97 3.98 17.87
CA ALA A 127 -4.85 4.60 18.59
C ALA A 127 -5.16 6.03 19.08
N LEU A 128 -5.89 6.82 18.28
CA LEU A 128 -6.37 8.15 18.66
C LEU A 128 -7.35 8.08 19.83
N VAL A 129 -8.30 7.14 19.81
CA VAL A 129 -9.29 6.97 20.88
C VAL A 129 -8.65 6.44 22.18
N GLY A 130 -7.71 5.50 22.07
CA GLY A 130 -6.99 4.92 23.22
C GLY A 130 -6.00 5.88 23.91
N SER A 131 -5.74 7.05 23.34
CA SER A 131 -4.82 8.07 23.88
C SER A 131 -5.53 9.19 24.65
N THR A 132 -6.85 9.11 24.85
CA THR A 132 -7.57 10.07 25.70
C THR A 132 -7.32 9.69 27.17
N PRO A 133 -6.55 10.46 27.96
CA PRO A 133 -6.36 10.15 29.37
C PRO A 133 -7.65 10.53 30.09
N GLU A 134 -8.38 9.53 30.60
CA GLU A 134 -9.39 9.75 31.63
C GLU A 134 -8.69 10.20 32.92
N HIS A 135 -8.28 11.46 32.96
CA HIS A 135 -7.99 12.15 34.20
C HIS A 135 -9.21 13.00 34.58
N MET A 136 -9.62 12.85 35.85
CA MET A 136 -10.60 13.65 36.59
C MET A 136 -12.04 13.11 36.46
N THR A 137 -12.56 12.40 37.46
CA THR A 137 -12.80 12.93 38.81
C THR A 137 -12.46 11.94 39.93
N MET A 138 -11.45 12.30 40.72
CA MET A 138 -11.46 12.08 42.16
C MET A 138 -12.66 12.86 42.74
N SER A 139 -13.62 12.17 43.35
CA SER A 139 -14.39 12.73 44.45
C SER A 139 -14.37 11.74 45.58
N SER A 140 -13.39 11.97 46.45
CA SER A 140 -13.37 11.50 47.81
C SER A 140 -14.64 11.95 48.52
N GLU A 141 -15.42 11.02 49.07
CA GLU A 141 -16.18 11.32 50.28
C GLU A 141 -16.06 10.13 51.23
N SER A 142 -14.94 10.14 51.96
CA SER A 142 -14.76 9.39 53.19
C SER A 142 -15.53 10.14 54.28
N GLY A 143 -16.67 9.59 54.69
CA GLY A 143 -17.53 10.13 55.73
C GLY A 143 -17.81 9.09 56.81
N ASN A 144 -16.82 8.85 57.67
CA ASN A 144 -16.98 8.16 58.95
C ASN A 144 -17.96 8.93 59.86
N ARG A 145 -18.97 8.26 60.45
CA ARG A 145 -19.43 8.56 61.81
C ARG A 145 -20.32 7.47 62.43
N ASN A 146 -19.83 6.99 63.57
CA ASN A 146 -20.45 6.17 64.62
C ASN A 146 -21.91 6.48 64.97
N GLY A 147 -22.63 5.42 65.37
CA GLY A 147 -23.29 5.35 66.68
C GLY A 147 -24.78 5.69 66.72
N THR A 148 -25.64 4.68 66.85
CA THR A 148 -26.32 4.31 68.11
C THR A 148 -27.00 2.95 67.96
#